data_AF-A0AAW4BKC3-F1
#
_entry.id   AF-A0AAW4BKC3-F1
#
_cell.length_a   1.000
_cell.length_b   1.000
_cell.length_c   1.000
_cell.angle_alpha   90.00
_cell.angle_beta   90.00
_cell.angle_gamma   90.00
#
_symmetry.space_group_name_H-M   'P 1'
#
loop_
_entity.id
_entity.type
_entity.pdbx_description
1 polymer ?
#
loop_
_entity_poly.entity_id
_entity_poly.type
_entity_poly.pdbx_seq_one_letter_code
_entity_poly.pdbx_strand_id
1 'polypeptide(L)'
;EIMESAINDLLFSIETILVIYFGSLIVMKGDLTVGMLLAFIAYKSQFIMSIMNFIDKILSFKLLGLHVERVSDIALELEEPYHVPNGGSGSILNGELQLENISFRYSDNAEKILDNINLHVRTGESIAIIGSSGCGKTTLLKIILGLLKPTSGRILLDGVDVSNLGLNEYRQFFGSVMQNDTLMSGTVAE
;
A
#
# COMPACT_ATOMS: atom_id res chain seq x y z
N GLU A 1 -24.45 9.78 -13.36
CA GLU A 1 -25.06 9.84 -12.01
C GLU A 1 -26.36 10.64 -11.96
N ILE A 2 -26.38 11.98 -11.83
CA ILE A 2 -27.67 12.73 -11.64
C ILE A 2 -28.63 12.54 -12.83
N MET A 3 -28.14 12.64 -14.07
CA MET A 3 -28.97 12.46 -15.26
C MET A 3 -29.45 11.01 -15.45
N GLU A 4 -28.68 10.04 -14.95
CA GLU A 4 -28.99 8.61 -15.04
C GLU A 4 -30.06 8.21 -14.01
N SER A 5 -29.96 8.74 -12.79
CA SER A 5 -31.03 8.64 -11.77
C SER A 5 -32.32 9.26 -12.28
N ALA A 6 -32.25 10.46 -12.87
CA ALA A 6 -33.44 11.14 -13.38
C ALA A 6 -34.15 10.36 -14.49
N ILE A 7 -33.41 9.68 -15.37
CA ILE A 7 -34.00 8.85 -16.43
C ILE A 7 -34.71 7.62 -15.84
N ASN A 8 -34.09 6.96 -14.86
CA ASN A 8 -34.70 5.81 -14.19
C ASN A 8 -35.98 6.20 -13.43
N ASP A 9 -35.97 7.32 -12.72
CA ASP A 9 -37.14 7.82 -11.99
C ASP A 9 -38.30 8.18 -12.93
N LEU A 10 -38.00 8.78 -14.08
CA LEU A 10 -39.01 9.06 -15.11
C LEU A 10 -39.60 7.77 -15.68
N LEU A 11 -38.76 6.76 -15.94
CA LEU A 11 -39.21 5.46 -16.44
C LEU A 11 -40.14 4.78 -15.45
N PHE A 12 -39.80 4.73 -14.16
CA PHE A 12 -40.67 4.18 -13.11
C PHE A 12 -41.96 4.97 -12.92
N SER A 13 -41.90 6.29 -13.06
CA SER A 13 -43.09 7.16 -12.97
C SER A 13 -44.08 6.87 -14.10
N ILE A 14 -43.59 6.78 -15.34
CA ILE A 14 -44.42 6.43 -16.50
C ILE A 14 -45.00 5.02 -16.35
N GLU A 15 -44.17 4.05 -15.94
CA GLU A 15 -44.60 2.68 -15.71
C GLU A 15 -45.70 2.60 -14.64
N THR A 16 -45.58 3.39 -13.56
CA THR A 16 -46.58 3.46 -12.49
C THR A 16 -47.90 4.03 -13.00
N ILE A 17 -47.86 5.09 -13.81
CA ILE A 17 -49.04 5.68 -14.45
C ILE A 17 -49.74 4.64 -15.34
N LEU A 18 -48.98 3.88 -16.15
CA LEU A 18 -49.54 2.83 -17.00
C LEU A 18 -50.19 1.71 -16.18
N VAL A 19 -49.53 1.25 -15.12
CA VAL A 19 -50.08 0.20 -14.23
C VAL A 19 -51.37 0.67 -13.57
N ILE A 20 -51.42 1.92 -13.08
CA ILE A 20 -52.64 2.48 -12.49
C ILE A 20 -53.74 2.63 -13.55
N TYR A 21 -53.42 3.13 -14.75
CA TYR A 21 -54.38 3.33 -15.82
C TYR A 21 -55.04 2.01 -16.24
N PHE A 22 -54.25 1.01 -16.64
CA PHE A 22 -54.78 -0.30 -17.04
C PHE A 22 -55.41 -1.05 -15.86
N GLY A 23 -54.81 -0.96 -14.67
CA GLY A 23 -55.38 -1.55 -13.46
C GLY A 23 -56.77 -1.01 -13.14
N SER A 24 -56.95 0.31 -13.23
CA SER A 24 -58.24 0.97 -13.00
C SER A 24 -59.30 0.55 -14.01
N LEU A 25 -58.94 0.38 -15.29
CA LEU A 25 -59.85 -0.11 -16.33
C LEU A 25 -60.35 -1.53 -16.04
N ILE A 26 -59.49 -2.41 -15.53
CA ILE A 26 -59.87 -3.79 -15.17
C ILE A 26 -60.74 -3.79 -13.91
N VAL A 27 -60.45 -2.90 -12.96
CA VAL A 27 -61.30 -2.70 -11.77
C VAL A 27 -62.70 -2.22 -12.16
N MET A 28 -62.81 -1.28 -13.10
CA MET A 28 -64.10 -0.78 -13.61
C MET A 28 -64.92 -1.86 -14.33
N LYS A 29 -64.26 -2.87 -14.92
CA LYS A 29 -64.92 -4.04 -15.52
C LYS A 29 -65.40 -5.06 -14.49
N GLY A 30 -64.96 -4.96 -13.23
CA GLY A 30 -65.35 -5.85 -12.14
C GLY A 30 -64.45 -7.09 -11.98
N ASP A 31 -63.45 -7.28 -12.85
CA ASP A 31 -62.53 -8.43 -12.83
C ASP A 31 -61.47 -8.32 -11.72
N LEU A 32 -61.20 -7.10 -11.22
CA LEU A 32 -60.24 -6.81 -10.16
C LEU A 32 -60.86 -5.92 -9.08
N THR A 33 -60.48 -6.13 -7.83
CA THR A 33 -60.83 -5.20 -6.75
C THR A 33 -59.77 -4.11 -6.60
N VAL A 34 -60.15 -2.97 -6.03
CA VAL A 34 -59.21 -1.89 -5.70
C VAL A 34 -58.09 -2.37 -4.77
N GLY A 35 -58.41 -3.22 -3.79
CA GLY A 35 -57.43 -3.78 -2.87
C GLY A 35 -56.38 -4.67 -3.55
N MET A 36 -56.80 -5.45 -4.56
CA MET A 36 -55.87 -6.28 -5.34
C MET A 36 -54.91 -5.43 -6.19
N LEU A 37 -55.39 -4.32 -6.75
CA LEU A 37 -54.53 -3.39 -7.49
C LEU A 37 -53.47 -2.73 -6.58
N LEU A 38 -53.86 -2.31 -5.38
CA LEU A 38 -52.93 -1.75 -4.39
C LEU A 38 -51.89 -2.78 -3.95
N ALA A 39 -52.31 -4.03 -3.70
CA ALA A 39 -51.40 -5.12 -3.36
C ALA A 39 -50.41 -5.41 -4.50
N PHE A 40 -50.88 -5.41 -5.75
CA PHE A 40 -50.02 -5.60 -6.92
C PHE A 40 -48.94 -4.50 -7.03
N ILE A 41 -49.32 -3.23 -6.87
CA ILE A 41 -48.37 -2.10 -6.91
C ILE A 41 -47.32 -2.25 -5.81
N ALA A 42 -47.72 -2.62 -4.59
CA ALA A 42 -46.81 -2.82 -3.47
C ALA A 42 -45.80 -3.96 -3.73
N TYR A 43 -46.29 -5.13 -4.17
CA TYR A 43 -45.42 -6.27 -4.46
C TYR A 43 -44.47 -6.02 -5.63
N LYS A 44 -44.94 -5.33 -6.67
CA LYS A 44 -44.10 -4.89 -7.79
C LYS A 44 -42.97 -3.98 -7.30
N SER A 45 -43.28 -2.97 -6.49
CA SER A 45 -42.28 -2.03 -5.96
C SER A 45 -41.22 -2.76 -5.11
N GLN A 46 -41.66 -3.67 -4.23
CA GLN A 46 -40.77 -4.49 -3.42
C GLN A 46 -39.86 -5.38 -4.27
N PHE A 47 -40.39 -5.95 -5.36
CA PHE A 47 -39.62 -6.77 -6.28
C PHE A 47 -38.53 -5.97 -7.00
N ILE A 48 -38.88 -4.81 -7.55
CA ILE A 48 -37.92 -3.91 -8.22
C ILE A 48 -36.81 -3.48 -7.25
N MET A 49 -37.17 -3.07 -6.03
CA MET A 49 -36.20 -2.68 -5.02
C MET A 49 -35.26 -3.83 -4.66
N SER A 50 -35.79 -5.06 -4.57
CA SER A 50 -34.98 -6.26 -4.30
C SER A 50 -34.00 -6.55 -5.44
N ILE A 51 -34.41 -6.36 -6.70
CA ILE A 51 -33.52 -6.51 -7.86
C ILE A 51 -32.41 -5.46 -7.84
N MET A 52 -32.74 -4.19 -7.60
CA MET A 52 -31.73 -3.13 -7.56
C MET A 52 -30.72 -3.37 -6.44
N ASN A 53 -31.19 -3.72 -5.24
CA ASN A 53 -30.31 -4.09 -4.13
C ASN A 53 -29.40 -5.27 -4.48
N PHE A 54 -29.90 -6.25 -5.23
CA PHE A 54 -29.09 -7.39 -5.64
C PHE A 54 -27.99 -6.98 -6.63
N ILE A 55 -28.30 -6.12 -7.60
CA ILE A 55 -27.32 -5.56 -8.54
C ILE A 55 -26.22 -4.81 -7.78
N ASP A 56 -26.60 -3.91 -6.87
CA ASP A 56 -25.65 -3.14 -6.07
C ASP A 56 -24.75 -4.02 -5.21
N LYS A 57 -25.30 -5.12 -4.66
CA LYS A 57 -24.52 -6.09 -3.90
C LYS A 57 -23.53 -6.86 -4.77
N ILE A 58 -23.90 -7.23 -6.01
CA ILE A 58 -22.95 -7.83 -6.95
C ILE A 58 -21.80 -6.89 -7.24
N LEU A 59 -22.09 -5.61 -7.50
CA LEU A 59 -21.05 -4.59 -7.76
C LEU A 59 -20.14 -4.38 -6.54
N SER A 60 -20.75 -4.27 -5.35
CA SER A 60 -20.01 -4.14 -4.09
C SER A 60 -19.09 -5.33 -3.84
N PHE A 61 -19.56 -6.55 -4.13
CA PHE A 61 -18.75 -7.76 -3.96
C PHE A 61 -17.56 -7.81 -4.93
N LYS A 62 -17.74 -7.35 -6.18
CA LYS A 62 -16.64 -7.21 -7.13
C LYS A 62 -15.58 -6.20 -6.66
N LEU A 63 -16.01 -5.05 -6.14
CA LEU A 63 -15.11 -4.04 -5.58
C LEU A 63 -14.33 -4.58 -4.37
N LEU A 64 -14.98 -5.35 -3.51
CA LEU A 64 -14.33 -5.99 -2.36
C LEU A 64 -13.20 -6.93 -2.81
N GLY A 65 -13.39 -7.69 -3.90
CA GLY A 65 -12.34 -8.54 -4.46
C GLY A 65 -11.04 -7.77 -4.79
N LEU A 66 -11.17 -6.57 -5.38
CA LEU A 66 -10.01 -5.72 -5.68
C LEU A 66 -9.31 -5.20 -4.41
N HIS A 67 -10.07 -4.93 -3.35
CA HIS A 67 -9.49 -4.54 -2.06
C HIS A 67 -8.74 -5.69 -1.40
N VAL A 68 -9.26 -6.92 -1.51
CA VAL A 68 -8.60 -8.12 -0.98
C VAL A 68 -7.29 -8.39 -1.70
N GLU A 69 -7.23 -8.22 -3.02
CA GLU A 69 -6.00 -8.37 -3.81
C GLU A 69 -4.88 -7.44 -3.29
N ARG A 70 -5.18 -6.15 -3.09
CA ARG A 70 -4.20 -5.19 -2.56
C ARG A 70 -3.73 -5.52 -1.14
N VAL A 71 -4.65 -6.00 -0.29
CA VAL A 71 -4.28 -6.44 1.06
C VAL A 71 -3.40 -7.68 0.99
N SER A 72 -3.68 -8.59 0.05
CA SER A 72 -2.88 -9.78 -0.20
C SER A 72 -1.46 -9.43 -0.64
N ASP A 73 -1.30 -8.42 -1.51
CA ASP A 73 0.04 -7.96 -1.95
C ASP A 73 0.90 -7.52 -0.76
N ILE A 74 0.32 -6.77 0.19
CA ILE A 74 1.05 -6.31 1.38
C ILE A 74 1.27 -7.46 2.36
N ALA A 75 0.25 -8.31 2.57
CA ALA A 75 0.30 -9.38 3.57
C ALA A 75 1.20 -10.56 3.16
N LEU A 76 1.41 -10.76 1.86
CA LEU A 76 2.25 -11.84 1.32
C LEU A 76 3.64 -11.37 0.88
N GLU A 77 3.92 -10.07 0.96
CA GLU A 77 5.27 -9.58 0.73
C GLU A 77 6.24 -10.19 1.76
N LEU A 78 7.42 -10.59 1.29
CA LEU A 78 8.40 -11.23 2.15
C LEU A 78 8.89 -10.23 3.20
N GLU A 79 8.82 -10.61 4.48
CA GLU A 79 9.41 -9.82 5.55
C GLU A 79 10.93 -9.67 5.32
N GLU A 80 11.44 -8.47 5.61
CA GLU A 80 12.88 -8.24 5.63
C GLU A 80 13.53 -9.27 6.59
N PRO A 81 14.57 -10.03 6.17
CA PRO A 81 15.09 -11.14 6.95
C PRO A 81 15.47 -10.71 8.37
N TYR A 82 14.66 -11.12 9.34
CA TYR A 82 14.93 -10.87 10.75
C TYR A 82 15.93 -11.92 11.24
N HIS A 83 17.21 -11.53 11.35
CA HIS A 83 18.20 -12.39 12.00
C HIS A 83 17.96 -12.36 13.51
N VAL A 84 17.65 -13.51 14.10
CA VAL A 84 17.60 -13.66 15.55
C VAL A 84 19.06 -13.72 16.02
N PRO A 85 19.48 -12.88 16.98
CA PRO A 85 20.84 -12.87 17.51
C PRO A 85 21.23 -14.29 17.92
N ASN A 86 22.15 -14.91 17.19
CA ASN A 86 22.49 -16.30 17.40
C ASN A 86 23.50 -16.40 18.56
N GLY A 87 23.18 -15.83 19.72
CA GLY A 87 23.92 -15.92 21.00
C GLY A 87 25.43 -15.64 20.95
N GLY A 88 25.94 -15.08 19.85
CA GLY A 88 27.34 -15.15 19.47
C GLY A 88 27.96 -13.77 19.48
N SER A 89 28.37 -13.33 20.67
CA SER A 89 29.39 -12.30 20.92
C SER A 89 28.99 -10.88 20.44
N GLY A 90 28.65 -9.93 21.30
CA GLY A 90 29.41 -9.59 22.50
C GLY A 90 30.85 -9.11 22.20
N SER A 91 31.28 -9.06 20.93
CA SER A 91 32.54 -8.43 20.58
C SER A 91 32.36 -6.92 20.54
N ILE A 92 33.20 -6.22 21.29
CA ILE A 92 33.36 -4.77 21.19
C ILE A 92 33.67 -4.46 19.72
N LEU A 93 32.74 -3.79 19.04
CA LEU A 93 33.00 -3.31 17.68
C LEU A 93 33.96 -2.13 17.75
N ASN A 94 34.99 -2.16 16.90
CA ASN A 94 35.92 -1.05 16.73
C ASN A 94 35.30 0.03 15.82
N GLY A 95 34.28 -0.30 15.02
CA GLY A 95 33.61 0.66 14.15
C GLY A 95 34.37 0.95 12.86
N GLU A 96 35.16 -0.01 12.37
CA GLU A 96 35.76 0.03 11.04
C GLU A 96 34.72 -0.37 9.98
N LEU A 97 34.48 0.48 8.98
CA LEU A 97 33.50 0.27 7.92
C LEU A 97 34.19 0.13 6.56
N GLN A 98 33.86 -0.92 5.81
CA GLN A 98 34.35 -1.13 4.45
C GLN A 98 33.19 -1.35 3.48
N LEU A 99 33.20 -0.63 2.37
CA LEU A 99 32.32 -0.83 1.22
C LEU A 99 33.17 -1.40 0.10
N GLU A 100 32.80 -2.57 -0.40
CA GLU A 100 33.51 -3.25 -1.49
C GLU A 100 32.62 -3.34 -2.73
N ASN A 101 33.04 -2.67 -3.80
CA ASN A 101 32.42 -2.70 -5.13
C ASN A 101 30.91 -2.46 -5.13
N ILE A 102 30.46 -1.47 -4.34
CA ILE A 102 29.04 -1.15 -4.19
C ILE A 102 28.49 -0.52 -5.47
N SER A 103 27.49 -1.17 -6.06
CA SER A 103 26.66 -0.59 -7.12
C SER A 103 25.19 -0.64 -6.74
N PHE A 104 24.41 0.36 -7.17
CA PHE A 104 23.00 0.45 -6.85
C PHE A 104 22.17 1.14 -7.94
N ARG A 105 20.96 0.60 -8.18
CA ARG A 105 19.88 1.19 -8.98
C ARG A 105 18.53 1.00 -8.28
N TYR A 106 17.58 1.91 -8.48
CA TYR A 106 16.25 1.85 -7.84
C TYR A 106 15.29 0.86 -8.49
N SER A 107 15.51 0.51 -9.75
CA SER A 107 14.75 -0.52 -10.46
C SER A 107 15.64 -1.15 -11.52
N ASP A 108 15.29 -2.36 -11.98
CA ASP A 108 16.12 -3.10 -12.94
C ASP A 108 16.37 -2.32 -14.25
N ASN A 109 15.36 -1.56 -14.67
CA ASN A 109 15.38 -0.73 -15.88
C ASN A 109 15.94 0.69 -15.65
N ALA A 110 16.26 1.07 -14.41
CA ALA A 110 16.88 2.36 -14.13
C ALA A 110 18.40 2.32 -14.33
N GLU A 111 18.97 3.49 -14.62
CA GLU A 111 20.42 3.66 -14.60
C GLU A 111 21.00 3.47 -13.19
N LYS A 112 22.25 3.02 -13.12
CA LYS A 112 22.97 2.91 -11.85
C LYS A 112 23.23 4.31 -11.30
N ILE A 113 22.83 4.53 -10.05
CA ILE A 113 23.13 5.78 -9.32
C ILE A 113 24.51 5.69 -8.67
N LEU A 114 24.87 4.50 -8.19
CA LEU A 114 26.19 4.20 -7.67
C LEU A 114 26.78 3.08 -8.51
N ASP A 115 28.04 3.22 -8.89
CA ASP A 115 28.74 2.20 -9.65
C ASP A 115 30.14 1.97 -9.11
N ASN A 116 30.37 0.75 -8.61
CA ASN A 116 31.66 0.26 -8.14
C ASN A 116 32.33 1.14 -7.07
N ILE A 117 31.54 1.61 -6.11
CA ILE A 117 32.03 2.43 -5.00
C ILE A 117 32.81 1.56 -4.02
N ASN A 118 34.05 1.97 -3.76
CA ASN A 118 34.93 1.38 -2.75
C ASN A 118 35.27 2.47 -1.73
N LEU A 119 35.01 2.22 -0.46
CA LEU A 119 35.26 3.16 0.63
C LEU A 119 35.71 2.41 1.87
N HIS A 120 36.76 2.89 2.52
CA HIS A 120 37.24 2.36 3.79
C HIS A 120 37.25 3.50 4.81
N VAL A 121 36.54 3.30 5.92
CA VAL A 121 36.46 4.25 7.04
C VAL A 121 37.04 3.55 8.26
N ARG A 122 38.13 4.10 8.79
CA ARG A 122 38.79 3.55 9.98
C ARG A 122 38.10 4.02 11.25
N THR A 123 38.30 3.29 12.34
CA THR A 123 37.84 3.69 13.67
C THR A 123 38.28 5.11 14.02
N GLY A 124 37.32 5.96 14.40
CA GLY A 124 37.56 7.35 14.77
C GLY A 124 37.80 8.31 13.60
N GLU A 125 37.74 7.83 12.37
CA GLU A 125 37.88 8.66 11.17
C GLU A 125 36.59 9.44 10.89
N SER A 126 36.74 10.72 10.53
CA SER A 126 35.64 11.57 10.09
C SER A 126 35.75 11.82 8.59
N ILE A 127 34.76 11.38 7.82
CA ILE A 127 34.74 11.54 6.36
C ILE A 127 33.61 12.48 5.94
N ALA A 128 33.94 13.42 5.07
CA ALA A 128 32.96 14.29 4.41
C ALA A 128 32.66 13.79 2.99
N ILE A 129 31.39 13.52 2.70
CA ILE A 129 30.92 13.14 1.36
C ILE A 129 30.30 14.37 0.68
N ILE A 130 30.96 14.89 -0.35
CA ILE A 130 30.54 16.09 -1.09
C ILE A 130 30.25 15.79 -2.57
N GLY A 131 29.45 16.64 -3.22
CA GLY A 131 29.12 16.52 -4.64
C GLY A 131 27.86 17.28 -5.01
N SER A 132 27.55 17.37 -6.31
CA SER A 132 26.33 18.01 -6.82
C SER A 132 25.04 17.35 -6.34
N SER A 133 23.93 18.08 -6.28
CA SER A 133 22.62 17.47 -5.97
C SER A 133 22.30 16.35 -6.97
N GLY A 134 21.71 15.25 -6.49
CA GLY A 134 21.35 14.10 -7.32
C GLY A 134 22.47 13.09 -7.61
N CYS A 135 23.73 13.35 -7.23
CA CYS A 135 24.84 12.43 -7.51
C CYS A 135 24.88 11.14 -6.64
N GLY A 136 23.82 10.84 -5.88
CA GLY A 136 23.72 9.60 -5.11
C GLY A 136 24.22 9.64 -3.66
N LYS A 137 24.61 10.80 -3.10
CA LYS A 137 25.10 10.91 -1.70
C LYS A 137 24.12 10.33 -0.66
N THR A 138 22.87 10.78 -0.71
CA THR A 138 21.81 10.28 0.19
C THR A 138 21.55 8.80 -0.04
N THR A 139 21.65 8.32 -1.27
CA THR A 139 21.52 6.90 -1.60
C THR A 139 22.65 6.09 -0.98
N LEU A 140 23.90 6.56 -1.07
CA LEU A 140 25.06 5.93 -0.44
C LEU A 140 24.91 5.86 1.08
N LEU A 141 24.47 6.95 1.73
CA LEU A 141 24.20 6.96 3.17
C LEU A 141 23.10 5.97 3.55
N LYS A 142 22.01 5.88 2.78
CA LYS A 142 20.94 4.89 3.02
C LYS A 142 21.44 3.45 2.90
N ILE A 143 22.35 3.18 1.97
CA ILE A 143 23.00 1.85 1.84
C ILE A 143 23.89 1.58 3.05
N ILE A 144 24.70 2.56 3.47
CA ILE A 144 25.53 2.44 4.68
C ILE A 144 24.66 2.18 5.92
N LEU A 145 23.49 2.80 6.04
CA LEU A 145 22.57 2.56 7.18
C LEU A 145 21.77 1.26 7.05
N GLY A 146 21.98 0.48 5.99
CA GLY A 146 21.24 -0.75 5.73
C GLY A 146 19.76 -0.52 5.42
N LEU A 147 19.37 0.69 5.01
CA LEU A 147 17.99 1.03 4.59
C LEU A 147 17.73 0.69 3.12
N LEU A 148 18.80 0.55 2.33
CA LEU A 148 18.75 0.09 0.95
C LEU A 148 19.76 -1.03 0.77
N LYS A 149 19.33 -2.13 0.13
CA LYS A 149 20.23 -3.22 -0.25
C LYS A 149 20.99 -2.84 -1.53
N PRO A 150 22.33 -2.92 -1.57
CA PRO A 150 23.07 -2.69 -2.80
C PRO A 150 22.69 -3.73 -3.86
N THR A 151 22.71 -3.34 -5.15
CA THR A 151 22.46 -4.27 -6.27
C THR A 151 23.63 -5.26 -6.42
N SER A 152 24.85 -4.81 -6.12
CA SER A 152 26.04 -5.64 -6.07
C SER A 152 27.07 -5.07 -5.10
N GLY A 153 28.01 -5.91 -4.68
CA GLY A 153 29.01 -5.56 -3.67
C GLY A 153 28.55 -5.96 -2.27
N ARG A 154 29.36 -5.63 -1.27
CA ARG A 154 29.09 -5.94 0.13
C ARG A 154 29.61 -4.86 1.05
N ILE A 155 29.04 -4.83 2.26
CA ILE A 155 29.43 -3.94 3.34
C ILE A 155 29.99 -4.82 4.45
N LEU A 156 31.15 -4.43 4.98
CA LEU A 156 31.80 -5.10 6.09
C LEU A 156 31.88 -4.13 7.27
N LEU A 157 31.51 -4.61 8.45
CA LEU A 157 31.70 -3.93 9.73
C LEU A 157 32.70 -4.73 10.55
N ASP A 158 33.84 -4.14 10.87
CA ASP A 158 34.98 -4.80 11.52
C ASP A 158 35.41 -6.12 10.83
N GLY A 159 35.34 -6.12 9.49
CA GLY A 159 35.67 -7.28 8.65
C GLY A 159 34.56 -8.35 8.54
N VAL A 160 33.41 -8.16 9.18
CA VAL A 160 32.26 -9.08 9.10
C VAL A 160 31.23 -8.54 8.11
N ASP A 161 30.77 -9.39 7.18
CA ASP A 161 29.73 -9.01 6.21
C ASP A 161 28.40 -8.73 6.92
N VAL A 162 27.81 -7.57 6.64
CA VAL A 162 26.53 -7.13 7.21
C VAL A 162 25.40 -8.13 6.92
N SER A 163 25.47 -8.83 5.79
CA SER A 163 24.50 -9.86 5.40
C SER A 163 24.48 -11.04 6.39
N ASN A 164 25.57 -11.28 7.12
CA ASN A 164 25.70 -12.34 8.11
C ASN A 164 25.36 -11.88 9.54
N LEU A 165 25.55 -10.58 9.85
CA LEU A 165 25.20 -9.99 11.15
C LEU A 165 23.68 -9.82 11.33
N GLY A 166 22.98 -9.58 10.21
CA GLY A 166 21.57 -9.18 10.24
C GLY A 166 21.41 -7.68 10.45
N LEU A 167 20.41 -7.11 9.79
CA LEU A 167 20.24 -5.65 9.72
C LEU A 167 19.83 -5.03 11.06
N ASN A 168 19.18 -5.77 11.95
CA ASN A 168 18.75 -5.25 13.25
C ASN A 168 19.95 -4.96 14.16
N GLU A 169 20.88 -5.91 14.31
CA GLU A 169 22.09 -5.70 15.08
C GLU A 169 22.94 -4.61 14.43
N TYR A 170 23.09 -4.66 13.12
CA TYR A 170 23.83 -3.66 12.36
C TYR A 170 23.33 -2.23 12.62
N ARG A 171 22.01 -2.00 12.54
CA ARG A 171 21.41 -0.67 12.73
C ARG A 171 21.57 -0.14 14.17
N GLN A 172 21.77 -0.99 15.17
CA GLN A 172 22.01 -0.55 16.57
C GLN A 172 23.35 0.18 16.74
N PHE A 173 24.31 -0.02 15.82
CA PHE A 173 25.61 0.64 15.87
C PHE A 173 25.65 2.00 15.17
N PHE A 174 24.54 2.43 14.54
CA PHE A 174 24.46 3.71 13.83
C PHE A 174 23.56 4.70 14.57
N GLY A 175 24.11 5.89 14.83
CA GLY A 175 23.32 7.10 15.02
C GLY A 175 23.22 7.87 13.71
N SER A 176 22.03 8.26 13.29
CA SER A 176 21.82 9.02 12.05
C SER A 176 20.93 10.22 12.30
N VAL A 177 21.26 11.35 11.67
CA VAL A 177 20.41 12.55 11.61
C VAL A 177 20.09 12.79 10.14
N MET A 178 18.81 12.68 9.77
CA MET A 178 18.40 12.80 8.37
C MET A 178 18.01 14.24 8.04
N GLN A 179 18.07 14.59 6.75
CA GLN A 179 17.68 15.93 6.30
C GLN A 179 16.19 16.22 6.56
N ASN A 180 15.34 15.17 6.52
CA ASN A 180 13.91 15.24 6.79
C ASN A 180 13.58 14.30 7.94
N ASP A 181 13.70 14.79 9.17
CA ASP A 181 13.29 14.06 10.37
C ASP A 181 11.86 14.47 10.76
N THR A 182 10.99 13.48 10.98
CA THR A 182 9.65 13.68 11.54
C THR A 182 9.65 13.25 13.00
N LEU A 183 9.27 14.16 13.90
CA LEU A 183 9.06 13.84 15.30
C LEU A 183 7.74 13.08 15.46
N MET A 184 7.76 12.06 16.31
CA MET A 184 6.53 11.38 16.74
C MET A 184 5.73 12.32 17.65
N SER A 185 4.41 12.09 17.71
CA SER A 185 3.58 12.79 18.69
C SER A 185 3.94 12.26 20.09
N GLY A 186 4.46 13.13 20.95
CA GLY A 186 4.95 12.77 22.28
C GLY A 186 5.57 13.96 22.99
N THR A 187 6.23 13.71 24.11
CA THR A 187 7.02 14.72 24.82
C THR A 187 8.44 14.81 24.26
N VAL A 188 9.18 15.89 24.57
CA VAL A 188 10.59 16.03 24.14
C VAL A 188 11.51 14.96 24.74
N ALA A 189 11.10 14.32 25.84
CA ALA A 189 11.87 13.26 26.48
C ALA A 189 11.63 11.87 25.89
N GLU A 190 10.57 11.72 25.08
CA GLU A 190 10.18 10.48 24.39
C GLU A 190 10.70 10.49 22.94
#